data_AF-A0A644UZ68-F1
#
_entry.id   AF-A0A644UZ68-F1
#
_cell.length_a   1.000
_cell.length_b   1.000
_cell.length_c   1.000
_cell.angle_alpha   90.00
_cell.angle_beta   90.00
_cell.angle_gamma   90.00
#
_symmetry.space_group_name_H-M   'P 1'
#
loop_
_entity.id
_entity.type
_entity.pdbx_description
1 polymer ?
#
loop_
_entity_poly.entity_id
_entity_poly.type
_entity_poly.pdbx_seq_one_letter_code
_entity_poly.pdbx_strand_id
1 'polypeptide(L)' 'MKKKKNKEILDIIKAARKLSREEEIKLHGKPINQTKIVQSKKVYNRNKLKNNIIQDSQHQ' A
#
# COMPACT_ATOMS: atom_id res chain seq x y z
N MET A 1 15.05 -20.92 -5.84
CA MET A 1 13.74 -21.39 -6.36
C MET A 1 12.63 -20.83 -5.48
N LYS A 2 11.64 -20.08 -6.02
CA LYS A 2 10.56 -19.51 -5.20
C LYS A 2 9.63 -20.65 -4.72
N LYS A 3 9.41 -20.77 -3.40
CA LYS A 3 8.48 -21.76 -2.83
C LYS A 3 7.05 -21.44 -3.28
N LYS A 4 6.34 -22.42 -3.86
CA LYS A 4 4.91 -22.30 -4.17
C LYS A 4 4.15 -22.19 -2.85
N LYS A 5 3.32 -21.14 -2.71
CA LYS A 5 2.43 -20.97 -1.55
C LYS A 5 1.29 -21.99 -1.67
N ASN A 6 0.89 -22.57 -0.54
CA ASN A 6 -0.23 -23.52 -0.47
C ASN A 6 -1.50 -22.85 -1.00
N LYS A 7 -2.13 -23.46 -2.01
CA LYS A 7 -3.29 -22.92 -2.73
C LYS A 7 -4.47 -22.64 -1.80
N GLU A 8 -4.72 -23.57 -0.87
CA GLU A 8 -5.79 -23.48 0.12
C GLU A 8 -5.68 -22.22 1.00
N ILE A 9 -4.49 -21.92 1.51
CA ILE A 9 -4.23 -20.73 2.32
C ILE A 9 -4.52 -19.45 1.51
N LEU A 10 -4.15 -19.43 0.22
CA LEU A 10 -4.43 -18.28 -0.63
C LEU A 10 -5.93 -18.07 -0.84
N ASP A 11 -6.70 -19.15 -0.97
CA ASP A 11 -8.13 -19.06 -1.20
C ASP A 11 -8.87 -18.61 0.08
N ILE A 12 -8.44 -19.06 1.26
CA ILE A 12 -8.91 -18.53 2.54
C ILE A 12 -8.64 -17.02 2.65
N ILE A 13 -7.42 -16.58 2.32
CA ILE A 13 -7.06 -15.15 2.37
C ILE A 13 -7.90 -14.32 1.39
N LYS A 14 -8.17 -14.85 0.18
CA LYS A 14 -9.02 -14.15 -0.80
C LYS A 14 -10.46 -14.02 -0.31
N ALA A 15 -11.02 -15.05 0.32
CA ALA A 15 -12.37 -15.02 0.89
C ALA A 15 -12.47 -13.94 1.98
N ALA A 16 -11.52 -13.89 2.91
CA ALA A 16 -11.48 -12.88 3.96
C ALA A 16 -11.37 -11.44 3.39
N ARG A 17 -10.52 -11.23 2.37
CA ARG A 17 -10.38 -9.93 1.69
C ARG A 17 -11.67 -9.51 0.99
N LYS A 18 -12.39 -10.45 0.38
CA LYS A 18 -13.67 -10.18 -0.30
C LYS A 18 -14.73 -9.76 0.73
N LEU A 19 -14.85 -10.50 1.84
CA LEU A 19 -15.80 -10.19 2.90
C LEU A 19 -15.56 -8.78 3.47
N SER A 20 -14.32 -8.47 3.83
CA SER A 20 -13.96 -7.13 4.35
C SER A 20 -14.30 -6.01 3.36
N ARG A 21 -14.09 -6.23 2.05
CA ARG A 21 -14.44 -5.26 1.01
C ARG A 21 -15.95 -5.07 0.89
N GLU A 22 -16.73 -6.14 1.01
CA GLU A 22 -18.20 -6.07 0.93
C GLU A 22 -18.80 -5.34 2.13
N GLU A 23 -18.27 -5.59 3.34
CA GLU A 23 -18.64 -4.86 4.55
C GLU A 23 -18.36 -3.36 4.41
N GLU A 24 -17.18 -3.00 3.90
CA GLU A 24 -16.79 -1.61 3.66
C GLU A 24 -17.72 -0.92 2.64
N ILE A 25 -18.05 -1.60 1.54
CA ILE A 25 -19.00 -1.08 0.53
C ILE A 25 -20.39 -0.93 1.15
N LYS A 26 -20.85 -1.86 1.99
CA LYS A 26 -22.15 -1.76 2.66
C LYS A 26 -22.23 -0.55 3.59
N LEU A 27 -21.14 -0.24 4.30
CA LEU A 27 -21.10 0.87 5.26
C LEU A 27 -20.93 2.24 4.57
N HIS A 28 -20.07 2.33 3.55
CA HIS A 28 -19.64 3.61 2.96
C HIS A 28 -20.12 3.84 1.52
N GLY A 29 -20.79 2.86 0.91
CA GLY A 29 -21.23 2.88 -0.49
C GLY A 29 -20.11 2.70 -1.52
N LYS A 30 -18.83 2.82 -1.10
CA LYS A 30 -17.65 2.68 -1.94
C LYS A 30 -16.44 2.23 -1.10
N PRO A 31 -15.45 1.53 -1.69
CA PRO A 31 -14.21 1.23 -1.00
C PRO A 31 -13.48 2.51 -0.57
N ILE A 32 -13.00 2.57 0.67
CA ILE A 32 -12.21 3.68 1.19
C ILE A 32 -10.77 3.51 0.70
N ASN A 33 -10.20 4.61 0.21
CA ASN A 33 -8.81 4.61 -0.25
C ASN A 33 -7.86 4.96 0.90
N GLN A 34 -7.34 3.93 1.59
CA GLN A 34 -6.43 4.10 2.73
C GLN A 34 -5.03 4.59 2.33
N THR A 35 -4.62 4.43 1.06
CA THR A 35 -3.25 4.75 0.61
C THR A 35 -3.09 6.16 0.05
N LYS A 36 -4.19 6.86 -0.23
CA LYS A 36 -4.20 8.25 -0.74
C LYS A 36 -4.10 9.31 0.36
N ILE A 37 -3.62 8.96 1.55
CA ILE A 37 -3.38 9.95 2.62
C ILE A 37 -2.19 10.82 2.20
N VAL A 38 -2.48 12.03 1.73
CA VAL A 38 -1.45 13.00 1.32
C VAL A 38 -0.74 13.50 2.57
N GLN A 39 0.55 13.20 2.69
CA GLN A 39 1.39 13.76 3.74
C GLN A 39 1.67 15.24 3.45
N SER A 40 1.68 16.07 4.50
CA SER A 40 2.05 17.49 4.36
C SER A 40 3.49 17.63 3.86
N LYS A 41 3.73 18.59 2.97
CA LYS A 41 5.05 18.89 2.40
C LYS A 41 6.09 19.27 3.46
N LYS A 42 5.65 19.75 4.64
CA LYS A 42 6.51 20.15 5.75
C LYS A 42 6.92 18.98 6.65
N VAL A 43 6.35 17.79 6.47
CA VAL A 43 6.69 16.62 7.27
C VAL A 43 8.11 16.19 6.92
N TYR A 44 8.98 16.15 7.94
CA TYR A 44 10.34 15.68 7.78
C TYR A 44 10.36 14.19 7.43
N ASN A 45 10.94 13.85 6.28
CA ASN A 45 11.11 12.46 5.83
C ASN A 45 12.58 12.24 5.43
N ARG A 46 13.35 11.60 6.31
CA ARG A 46 14.79 11.33 6.14
C ARG A 46 15.11 10.58 4.84
N ASN A 47 14.27 9.62 4.47
CA ASN A 47 14.50 8.80 3.28
C ASN A 47 14.28 9.63 2.02
N LYS A 48 13.24 10.48 2.01
CA LYS A 48 12.99 11.42 0.91
C LYS A 48 14.15 12.41 0.74
N LEU A 49 14.67 12.94 1.85
CA LEU A 49 15.81 13.86 1.82
C LEU A 49 17.06 13.19 1.23
N LYS A 50 17.41 11.98 1.68
CA LYS A 50 18.54 11.22 1.12
C LYS A 50 18.36 10.96 -0.37
N ASN A 51 17.18 10.57 -0.81
CA ASN A 51 16.90 10.27 -2.21
C ASN A 51 17.01 11.50 -3.09
N ASN A 52 16.53 12.66 -2.63
CA ASN A 52 16.68 13.93 -3.36
C ASN A 52 18.16 14.29 -3.52
N ILE A 53 18.96 14.19 -2.45
CA ILE A 53 20.41 14.46 -2.50
C ILE A 53 21.12 13.54 -3.50
N ILE A 54 20.71 12.27 -3.56
CA ILE A 54 21.27 11.31 -4.52
C ILE A 54 20.86 11.66 -5.94
N GLN A 55 19.61 12.06 -6.19
CA GLN A 55 19.16 12.46 -7.54
C GLN A 55 19.91 13.69 -8.05
N ASP A 56 20.12 14.70 -7.20
CA ASP A 56 20.82 15.93 -7.55
C ASP A 56 22.31 15.68 -7.88
N SER A 57 22.92 14.64 -7.30
CA SER A 57 24.31 14.27 -7.57
C SER A 57 24.51 13.40 -8.83
N GLN A 58 23.46 12.73 -9.31
CA GLN A 58 23.52 11.96 -10.58
C GLN A 58 23.29 12.83 -11.82
N HIS A 59 22.86 14.08 -11.63
CA HIS A 59 22.57 15.04 -12.71
C HIS A 59 23.63 16.16 -12.86
N GLN A 60 24.76 16.06 -12.16
CA GLN A 60 25.98 16.84 -12.38
C GLN A 60 27.00 16.03 -13.17
#